data_AF-A0A1A9RW46-F1
#
_entry.id   AF-A0A1A9RW46-F1
#
_cell.length_a   1.000
_cell.length_b   1.000
_cell.length_c   1.000
_cell.angle_alpha   90.00
_cell.angle_beta   90.00
_cell.angle_gamma   90.00
#
_symmetry.space_group_name_H-M   'P 1'
#
loop_
_entity.id
_entity.type
_entity.pdbx_description
1 polymer ?
#
loop_
_entity_poly.entity_id
_entity_poly.type
_entity_poly.pdbx_seq_one_letter_code
_entity_poly.pdbx_strand_id
1 'polypeptide(L)'
;MVYALLLHEGGNTPPPFAHFDKVVHAGLFFGQFWLLAKVFLQRRRAVPVRALLAAALVLAAGSEWAQGTLTASRQADWLDAAADMAGAAAALYFAVQVQAARGRAVVKKEA
;
A
#
# COMPACT_ATOMS: atom_id res chain seq x y z
N MET A 1 -8.21 9.24 2.51
CA MET A 1 -7.83 7.82 2.29
C MET A 1 -8.22 6.94 3.47
N VAL A 2 -7.89 7.31 4.71
CA VAL A 2 -8.23 6.52 5.91
C VAL A 2 -9.74 6.30 6.11
N TYR A 3 -10.58 7.30 5.85
CA TYR A 3 -12.04 7.19 6.00
C TYR A 3 -12.67 6.08 5.14
N ALA A 4 -12.26 5.94 3.88
CA ALA A 4 -12.80 4.94 2.96
C ALA A 4 -12.40 3.50 3.35
N LEU A 5 -11.28 3.33 4.06
CA LEU A 5 -10.81 2.03 4.55
C LEU A 5 -11.46 1.64 5.88
N LEU A 6 -11.68 2.60 6.78
CA LEU A 6 -12.07 2.32 8.16
C LEU A 6 -13.57 2.44 8.44
N LEU A 7 -14.28 3.34 7.76
CA LEU A 7 -15.63 3.76 8.16
C LEU A 7 -16.65 3.71 7.02
N HIS A 8 -16.26 3.22 5.83
CA HIS A 8 -17.22 3.00 4.77
C HIS A 8 -18.06 1.77 5.09
N GLU A 9 -19.25 1.99 5.63
CA GLU A 9 -20.28 0.97 5.70
C GLU A 9 -20.67 0.56 4.29
N GLY A 10 -20.78 -0.74 4.03
CA GLY A 10 -21.19 -1.26 2.73
C GLY A 10 -22.56 -0.69 2.36
N GLY A 11 -22.59 0.21 1.37
CA GLY A 11 -23.85 0.63 0.78
C GLY A 11 -24.53 -0.56 0.10
N ASN A 12 -25.86 -0.51 -0.06
CA ASN A 12 -26.65 -1.51 -0.79
C ASN A 12 -26.31 -1.59 -2.30
N THR A 13 -25.22 -0.97 -2.75
CA THR A 13 -24.75 -0.97 -4.12
C THR A 13 -23.90 -2.22 -4.34
N PRO A 14 -24.32 -3.14 -5.22
CA PRO A 14 -23.53 -4.33 -5.50
C PRO A 14 -22.15 -3.95 -6.06
N PRO A 15 -21.08 -4.67 -5.68
CA PRO A 15 -19.74 -4.38 -6.17
C PRO A 15 -19.69 -4.51 -7.71
N PRO A 16 -18.87 -3.70 -8.41
CA PRO A 16 -18.77 -3.73 -9.87
C PRO A 16 -18.39 -5.11 -10.44
N PHE A 17 -17.59 -5.88 -9.69
CA PHE A 17 -17.24 -7.28 -9.96
C PHE A 17 -16.79 -7.97 -8.66
N ALA A 18 -16.72 -9.31 -8.68
CA ALA A 18 -16.28 -10.10 -7.53
C ALA A 18 -14.87 -9.69 -7.07
N HIS A 19 -14.65 -9.55 -5.76
CA HIS A 19 -13.35 -9.17 -5.18
C HIS A 19 -12.86 -7.75 -5.52
N PHE A 20 -13.74 -6.84 -5.95
CA PHE A 20 -13.39 -5.43 -6.22
C PHE A 20 -12.80 -4.72 -5.00
N ASP A 21 -13.31 -5.01 -3.81
CA ASP A 21 -12.78 -4.59 -2.52
C ASP A 21 -11.27 -4.84 -2.39
N LYS A 22 -10.80 -6.02 -2.77
CA LYS A 22 -9.37 -6.41 -2.70
C LYS A 22 -8.50 -5.59 -3.63
N VAL A 23 -9.01 -5.28 -4.82
CA VAL A 23 -8.31 -4.40 -5.77
C VAL A 23 -8.20 -2.98 -5.21
N VAL A 24 -9.25 -2.48 -4.57
CA VAL A 24 -9.25 -1.17 -3.90
C VAL A 24 -8.23 -1.16 -2.75
N HIS A 25 -8.25 -2.17 -1.89
CA HIS A 25 -7.29 -2.36 -0.79
C HIS A 25 -5.84 -2.33 -1.29
N ALA A 26 -5.51 -3.18 -2.26
CA ALA A 26 -4.19 -3.20 -2.90
C ALA A 26 -3.83 -1.84 -3.53
N GLY A 27 -4.75 -1.19 -4.23
CA GLY A 27 -4.53 0.12 -4.86
C GLY A 27 -4.27 1.24 -3.84
N LEU A 28 -4.97 1.23 -2.71
CA LEU A 28 -4.80 2.22 -1.64
C LEU A 28 -3.45 2.07 -0.95
N PHE A 29 -3.07 0.84 -0.58
CA PHE A 29 -1.74 0.60 0.01
C PHE A 29 -0.63 0.87 -1.00
N PHE A 30 -0.80 0.49 -2.27
CA PHE A 30 0.15 0.84 -3.33
C PHE A 30 0.37 2.36 -3.40
N GLY A 31 -0.72 3.13 -3.52
CA GLY A 31 -0.65 4.58 -3.63
C GLY A 31 0.06 5.21 -2.43
N GLN A 32 -0.35 4.83 -1.22
CA GLN A 32 0.22 5.32 0.04
C GLN A 32 1.73 5.05 0.13
N PHE A 33 2.15 3.80 -0.09
CA PHE A 33 3.56 3.42 0.02
C PHE A 33 4.41 3.94 -1.14
N TRP A 34 3.83 4.14 -2.32
CA TRP A 34 4.50 4.80 -3.43
C TRP A 34 4.79 6.27 -3.13
N LEU A 35 3.81 7.00 -2.57
CA LEU A 35 4.01 8.40 -2.16
C LEU A 35 5.09 8.51 -1.07
N LEU A 36 5.07 7.62 -0.07
CA LEU A 36 6.10 7.56 0.96
C LEU A 36 7.49 7.29 0.37
N ALA A 37 7.61 6.29 -0.52
CA ALA A 37 8.88 5.95 -1.15
C ALA A 37 9.41 7.10 -2.02
N LYS A 38 8.53 7.85 -2.71
CA LYS A 38 8.91 9.03 -3.50
C LYS A 38 9.61 10.10 -2.67
N VAL A 39 9.28 10.27 -1.39
CA VAL A 39 9.98 11.23 -0.51
C VAL A 39 11.47 10.90 -0.44
N PHE A 40 11.83 9.63 -0.26
CA PHE A 40 13.22 9.17 -0.23
C PHE A 40 13.89 9.32 -1.59
N LEU A 41 13.19 8.92 -2.67
CA LEU A 41 13.70 9.04 -4.03
C LEU A 41 13.99 10.49 -4.44
N GLN A 42 13.13 11.44 -4.07
CA GLN A 42 13.31 12.86 -4.34
C GLN A 42 14.48 13.46 -3.54
N ARG A 43 14.65 13.02 -2.30
CA ARG A 43 15.78 13.40 -1.44
C ARG A 43 17.08 12.66 -1.77
N ARG A 44 17.09 11.82 -2.83
CA ARG A 44 18.21 10.95 -3.22
C ARG A 44 18.74 10.06 -2.07
N ARG A 45 17.85 9.66 -1.15
CA ARG A 45 18.16 8.75 -0.05
C ARG A 45 17.76 7.32 -0.41
N ALA A 46 18.43 6.34 0.21
CA ALA A 46 18.03 4.94 0.13
C ALA A 46 16.58 4.78 0.63
N VAL A 47 15.77 4.02 -0.10
CA VAL A 47 14.39 3.72 0.32
C VAL A 47 14.47 2.68 1.44
N PRO A 48 13.95 2.96 2.66
CA PRO A 48 14.03 2.02 3.78
C PRO A 48 12.96 0.93 3.67
N VAL A 49 13.13 0.02 2.71
CA VAL A 49 12.14 -0.99 2.32
C VAL A 49 11.65 -1.82 3.51
N ARG A 50 12.56 -2.29 4.37
CA ARG A 50 12.19 -3.11 5.55
C ARG A 50 11.30 -2.36 6.54
N ALA A 51 11.62 -1.10 6.82
CA ALA A 51 10.83 -0.27 7.73
C ALA A 51 9.45 0.05 7.13
N LEU A 52 9.39 0.32 5.82
CA LEU A 52 8.13 0.57 5.13
C LEU A 52 7.26 -0.69 5.04
N LEU A 53 7.84 -1.87 4.82
CA LEU A 53 7.09 -3.14 4.88
C LEU A 53 6.58 -3.44 6.30
N ALA A 54 7.37 -3.20 7.33
CA ALA A 54 6.91 -3.36 8.71
C ALA A 54 5.75 -2.40 9.04
N ALA A 55 5.85 -1.14 8.59
CA ALA A 55 4.75 -0.18 8.72
C ALA A 55 3.50 -0.62 7.94
N ALA A 56 3.66 -1.19 6.74
CA ALA A 56 2.56 -1.74 5.97
C ALA A 56 1.86 -2.87 6.71
N LEU A 57 2.62 -3.79 7.31
CA LEU A 57 2.07 -4.91 8.09
C LEU A 57 1.26 -4.41 9.29
N VAL A 58 1.80 -3.45 10.04
CA VAL A 58 1.09 -2.86 11.19
C VAL A 58 -0.19 -2.16 10.73
N LEU A 59 -0.14 -1.44 9.60
CA LEU A 59 -1.31 -0.76 9.05
C LEU A 59 -2.37 -1.75 8.55
N ALA A 60 -1.99 -2.81 7.85
CA ALA A 60 -2.90 -3.85 7.36
C ALA A 60 -3.58 -4.61 8.51
N ALA A 61 -2.79 -5.04 9.51
CA ALA A 61 -3.35 -5.69 10.70
C ALA A 61 -4.24 -4.72 11.50
N GLY A 62 -3.84 -3.45 11.60
CA GLY A 62 -4.60 -2.42 12.27
C GLY A 62 -5.91 -2.08 11.57
N SER A 63 -5.93 -2.07 10.23
CA SER A 63 -7.16 -1.83 9.45
C SER A 63 -8.13 -2.99 9.56
N GLU A 64 -7.67 -4.24 9.51
CA GLU A 64 -8.53 -5.42 9.74
C GLU A 64 -9.14 -5.41 11.14
N TRP A 65 -8.32 -5.16 12.16
CA TRP A 65 -8.79 -5.07 13.53
C TRP A 65 -9.80 -3.94 13.71
N ALA A 66 -9.53 -2.76 13.12
CA ALA A 66 -10.44 -1.63 13.15
C ALA A 66 -11.74 -1.92 12.40
N GLN A 67 -11.70 -2.58 11.25
CA GLN A 67 -12.91 -2.98 10.51
C GLN A 67 -13.76 -3.95 11.33
N GLY A 68 -13.15 -4.98 11.94
CA GLY A 68 -13.87 -5.96 12.75
C GLY A 68 -14.40 -5.43 14.10
N THR A 69 -13.82 -4.34 14.63
CA THR A 69 -14.23 -3.79 15.94
C THR A 69 -15.07 -2.52 15.86
N LEU A 70 -14.92 -1.73 14.80
CA LEU A 70 -15.57 -0.42 14.66
C LEU A 70 -16.72 -0.41 13.65
N THR A 71 -16.94 -1.51 12.90
CA THR A 71 -18.05 -1.60 11.94
C THR A 71 -18.97 -2.76 12.28
N ALA A 72 -20.29 -2.55 12.14
CA ALA A 72 -21.30 -3.55 12.49
C ALA A 72 -21.52 -4.60 11.38
N SER A 73 -21.07 -4.33 10.15
CA SER A 73 -21.37 -5.14 8.96
C SER A 73 -20.16 -5.73 8.24
N ARG A 74 -18.92 -5.25 8.48
CA ARG A 74 -17.72 -5.89 7.92
C ARG A 74 -17.12 -6.88 8.90
N GLN A 75 -16.88 -8.10 8.42
CA GLN A 75 -16.03 -9.07 9.10
C GLN A 75 -14.58 -8.83 8.68
N ALA A 76 -13.63 -9.05 9.59
CA ALA A 76 -12.22 -9.06 9.24
C ALA A 76 -11.96 -10.17 8.19
N ASP A 77 -11.30 -9.81 7.08
CA ASP A 77 -10.96 -10.71 5.98
C ASP A 77 -9.44 -10.70 5.80
N TRP A 78 -8.79 -11.80 6.16
CA TRP A 78 -7.35 -11.96 5.99
C TRP A 78 -6.88 -11.77 4.54
N LEU A 79 -7.77 -11.94 3.55
CA LEU A 79 -7.48 -11.67 2.15
C LEU A 79 -7.36 -10.16 1.85
N ASP A 80 -8.05 -9.29 2.60
CA ASP A 80 -7.95 -7.84 2.44
C ASP A 80 -6.59 -7.35 2.98
N ALA A 81 -6.16 -7.86 4.15
CA ALA A 81 -4.79 -7.68 4.63
C ALA A 81 -3.72 -8.20 3.66
N ALA A 82 -3.96 -9.35 3.00
CA ALA A 82 -3.05 -9.87 1.99
C ALA A 82 -2.98 -8.96 0.76
N ALA A 83 -4.11 -8.41 0.32
CA ALA A 83 -4.18 -7.45 -0.77
C ALA A 83 -3.45 -6.14 -0.43
N ASP A 84 -3.62 -5.63 0.79
CA ASP A 84 -2.92 -4.46 1.31
C ASP A 84 -1.40 -4.65 1.27
N MET A 85 -0.92 -5.79 1.76
CA MET A 85 0.51 -6.13 1.73
C MET A 85 1.05 -6.29 0.32
N ALA A 86 0.27 -6.88 -0.60
CA ALA A 86 0.65 -7.01 -2.01
C ALA A 86 0.80 -5.62 -2.67
N GLY A 87 -0.14 -4.70 -2.42
CA GLY A 87 -0.07 -3.32 -2.89
C GLY A 87 1.16 -2.58 -2.39
N ALA A 88 1.43 -2.65 -1.09
CA ALA A 88 2.61 -2.03 -0.49
C ALA A 88 3.92 -2.62 -1.03
N ALA A 89 4.02 -3.95 -1.14
CA ALA A 89 5.20 -4.62 -1.67
C ALA A 89 5.47 -4.23 -3.13
N ALA A 90 4.44 -4.16 -3.96
CA ALA A 90 4.55 -3.71 -5.35
C ALA A 90 5.08 -2.27 -5.42
N ALA A 91 4.54 -1.35 -4.63
CA ALA A 91 5.01 0.04 -4.60
C ALA A 91 6.49 0.16 -4.22
N LEU A 92 6.94 -0.61 -3.23
CA LEU A 92 8.33 -0.62 -2.78
C LEU A 92 9.26 -1.27 -3.80
N TYR A 93 8.82 -2.34 -4.47
CA TYR A 93 9.55 -2.93 -5.60
C TYR A 93 9.80 -1.89 -6.70
N PHE A 94 8.76 -1.20 -7.15
CA PHE A 94 8.92 -0.12 -8.15
C PHE A 94 9.87 0.97 -7.67
N ALA A 95 9.81 1.36 -6.39
CA ALA A 95 10.71 2.36 -5.84
C ALA A 95 12.19 1.94 -5.89
N VAL A 96 12.49 0.67 -5.60
CA VAL A 96 13.84 0.10 -5.71
C VAL A 96 14.31 0.11 -7.17
N GLN A 97 13.46 -0.28 -8.11
CA GLN A 97 13.79 -0.25 -9.54
C GLN A 97 14.10 1.17 -10.04
N VAL A 98 13.31 2.16 -9.61
CA VAL A 98 13.57 3.58 -9.93
C VAL A 98 14.87 4.07 -9.32
N GLN A 99 15.18 3.69 -8.09
CA GLN A 99 16.44 4.03 -7.43
C GLN A 99 17.64 3.45 -8.19
N ALA A 100 17.56 2.17 -8.59
CA ALA A 100 18.60 1.50 -9.37
C ALA A 100 18.80 2.17 -10.75
N ALA A 101 17.72 2.49 -11.46
CA ALA A 101 17.77 3.17 -12.75
C ALA A 101 18.44 4.55 -12.65
N ARG A 102 18.13 5.32 -11.60
CA ARG A 102 18.76 6.63 -11.33
C ARG A 102 20.25 6.51 -11.03
N GLY A 103 20.65 5.48 -10.26
CA GLY A 103 22.07 5.20 -9.99
C GLY A 103 22.86 4.92 -11.27
N ARG A 104 22.34 4.05 -12.14
CA ARG A 104 22.96 3.73 -13.45
C ARG A 104 23.09 4.97 -14.35
N ALA A 105 22.09 5.85 -14.36
CA ALA A 105 22.11 7.08 -15.15
C ALA A 105 23.16 8.09 -14.68
N VAL A 106 23.49 8.12 -13.38
CA VAL A 106 24.58 8.96 -12.84
C VAL A 106 25.93 8.41 -13.30
N VAL A 107 26.17 7.11 -13.15
CA VAL A 107 27.43 6.46 -13.58
C VAL A 107 27.70 6.68 -15.08
N LYS A 108 26.67 6.56 -15.93
CA LYS A 108 26.82 6.81 -17.38
C LYS A 108 27.19 8.27 -17.73
N LYS A 109 26.87 9.24 -16.87
CA LYS A 109 27.22 10.66 -17.12
C LYS A 109 28.66 11.00 -16.71
N GLU A 110 29.27 10.17 -15.87
CA GLU A 110 30.62 10.38 -15.35
C GLU A 110 31.70 9.60 -16.14
N ALA A 111 31.28 8.78 -17.11
CA ALA A 111 32.12 7.99 -18.02
C ALA A 111 32.14 8.60 -19.43
#